data_AF-A0A538SR56-F1
#
_entry.id   AF-A0A538SR56-F1
#
_cell.length_a   1.000
_cell.length_b   1.000
_cell.length_c   1.000
_cell.angle_alpha   90.00
_cell.angle_beta   90.00
_cell.angle_gamma   90.00
#
_symmetry.space_group_name_H-M   'P 1'
#
loop_
_entity.id
_entity.type
_entity.pdbx_description
1 polymer ?
#
loop_
_entity_poly.entity_id
_entity_poly.type
_entity_poly.pdbx_seq_one_letter_code
_entity_poly.pdbx_strand_id
1 'polypeptide(L)'
;MQTERPEEPILVGSIARAHGIKGARPFGERLLITFEGVGTRTEAEALRGADLTIPRGDAAQLPEGTHYRFELLGLRVVTRAGLELGTIADIFSTGANDVIVVRGPRGETLLPSLASVVLSVDLERGEMVVEVPPGLNE
;
A
#
# COMPACT_ATOMS: atom_id res chain seq x y z
N MET A 1 -14.90 16.56 49.00
CA MET A 1 -14.35 17.13 47.76
C MET A 1 -14.97 16.36 46.60
N GLN A 2 -16.10 16.86 46.09
CA GLN A 2 -16.82 16.28 44.94
C GLN A 2 -16.08 16.70 43.67
N THR A 3 -15.69 15.74 42.84
CA THR A 3 -15.15 15.99 41.51
C THR A 3 -16.31 16.22 40.55
N GLU A 4 -16.56 17.49 40.18
CA GLU A 4 -17.48 17.86 39.11
C GLU A 4 -16.90 17.42 37.75
N ARG A 5 -17.76 16.83 36.90
CA ARG A 5 -17.40 16.35 35.56
C ARG A 5 -17.45 17.51 34.57
N PRO A 6 -16.45 17.66 33.67
CA PRO A 6 -16.45 18.75 32.69
C PRO A 6 -17.57 18.57 31.66
N GLU A 7 -18.22 19.67 31.27
CA GLU A 7 -19.42 19.68 30.41
C GLU A 7 -19.12 19.80 28.90
N GLU A 8 -17.85 19.88 28.46
CA GLU A 8 -17.41 19.92 27.03
C GLU A 8 -15.92 19.47 26.86
N PRO A 9 -15.46 19.09 25.64
CA PRO A 9 -15.29 17.71 25.17
C PRO A 9 -13.94 17.04 25.54
N ILE A 10 -13.92 15.71 25.52
CA ILE A 10 -12.71 14.88 25.65
C ILE A 10 -12.37 14.29 24.28
N LEU A 11 -11.25 14.73 23.69
CA LEU A 11 -10.68 14.15 22.48
C LEU A 11 -9.50 13.25 22.84
N VAL A 12 -9.57 11.97 22.47
CA VAL A 12 -8.50 10.97 22.65
C VAL A 12 -8.44 10.11 21.39
N GLY A 13 -7.33 10.16 20.66
CA GLY A 13 -7.15 9.40 19.41
C GLY A 13 -5.98 9.92 18.57
N SER A 14 -5.58 9.12 17.58
CA SER A 14 -4.45 9.37 16.68
C SER A 14 -4.82 10.33 15.55
N ILE A 15 -4.61 11.63 15.78
CA ILE A 15 -4.55 12.61 14.69
C ILE A 15 -3.16 12.48 14.07
N ALA A 16 -3.08 12.12 12.80
CA ALA A 16 -1.82 12.17 12.06
C ALA A 16 -1.27 13.61 12.12
N ARG A 17 -0.06 13.78 12.65
CA ARG A 17 0.62 15.08 12.67
C ARG A 17 1.57 15.17 11.49
N ALA A 18 1.46 16.24 10.72
CA ALA A 18 2.41 16.54 9.67
C ALA A 18 3.75 16.96 10.29
N HIS A 19 4.83 16.40 9.76
CA HIS A 19 6.19 16.73 10.14
C HIS A 19 7.01 17.04 8.88
N GLY A 20 7.73 18.16 8.87
CA GLY A 20 8.75 18.41 7.86
C GLY A 20 9.92 17.43 8.02
N ILE A 21 10.60 17.05 6.93
CA ILE A 21 11.81 16.23 6.99
C ILE A 21 13.03 17.15 7.02
N LYS A 22 13.76 17.15 8.13
CA LYS A 22 15.04 17.87 8.29
C LYS A 22 16.21 17.11 7.64
N GLY A 23 16.13 15.78 7.58
CA GLY A 23 17.14 14.97 6.91
C GLY A 23 16.81 13.48 6.95
N ALA A 24 17.37 12.72 6.02
CA ALA A 24 17.26 11.27 5.98
C ALA A 24 18.61 10.67 5.58
N ARG A 25 19.01 9.57 6.23
CA ARG A 25 20.25 8.85 5.87
C ARG A 25 20.16 7.36 6.16
N PRO A 26 20.84 6.51 5.38
CA PRO A 26 20.97 5.09 5.69
C PRO A 26 21.70 4.83 7.02
N PHE A 27 21.34 3.72 7.68
CA PHE A 27 22.01 3.21 8.87
C PHE A 27 21.84 1.68 8.94
N GLY A 28 22.78 0.96 8.34
CA GLY A 28 22.63 -0.48 8.08
C GLY A 28 21.45 -0.72 7.14
N GLU A 29 20.59 -1.67 7.48
CA GLU A 29 19.37 -2.00 6.72
C GLU A 29 18.19 -1.07 7.01
N ARG A 30 18.40 0.00 7.81
CA ARG A 30 17.35 0.94 8.22
C ARG A 30 17.61 2.33 7.67
N LEU A 31 16.54 3.12 7.59
CA LEU A 31 16.61 4.55 7.31
C LEU A 31 16.43 5.34 8.60
N LEU A 32 17.34 6.28 8.88
CA LEU A 32 17.17 7.26 9.95
C LEU A 32 16.63 8.56 9.36
N ILE A 33 15.45 8.95 9.82
CA ILE A 33 14.77 10.18 9.42
C ILE A 33 14.79 11.14 10.62
N THR A 34 15.14 12.39 10.37
CA THR A 34 15.05 13.49 11.33
C THR A 34 13.90 14.37 10.92
N PHE A 35 12.90 14.52 11.80
CA PHE A 35 11.78 15.41 11.57
C PHE A 35 12.04 16.80 12.13
N GLU A 36 11.48 17.83 11.50
CA GLU A 36 11.39 19.16 12.07
C GLU A 36 10.56 19.13 13.36
N GLY A 37 11.03 19.82 14.39
CA GLY A 37 10.38 19.85 15.71
C GLY A 37 10.55 18.60 16.57
N VAL A 38 11.30 17.58 16.12
CA VAL A 38 11.64 16.39 16.92
C VAL A 38 13.14 16.38 17.18
N GLY A 39 13.56 17.03 18.27
CA GLY A 39 14.97 17.26 18.59
C GLY A 39 15.52 16.37 19.70
N THR A 40 14.63 15.74 20.49
CA THR A 40 15.00 14.98 21.67
C THR A 40 14.63 13.51 21.54
N ARG A 41 15.30 12.66 22.33
CA ARG A 41 14.97 11.24 22.43
C ARG A 41 13.52 11.01 22.84
N THR A 42 13.02 11.77 23.82
CA THR A 42 11.64 11.63 24.33
C THR A 42 10.60 11.94 23.26
N GLU A 43 10.80 12.99 22.46
CA GLU A 43 9.91 13.33 21.34
C GLU A 43 9.93 12.24 20.26
N ALA A 44 11.11 11.71 19.93
CA ALA A 44 11.22 10.61 18.98
C ALA A 44 10.57 9.31 19.51
N GLU A 45 10.70 9.02 20.81
CA GLU A 45 10.07 7.87 21.44
C GLU A 45 8.54 7.93 21.39
N ALA A 46 7.95 9.13 21.43
CA ALA A 46 6.50 9.33 21.30
C ALA A 46 5.94 8.97 19.91
N LEU A 47 6.81 8.89 18.89
CA LEU A 47 6.43 8.46 17.53
C LEU A 47 6.58 6.96 17.31
N ARG A 48 7.07 6.20 18.30
CA ARG A 48 7.28 4.77 18.15
C ARG A 48 5.95 4.04 17.89
N GLY A 49 5.92 3.26 16.81
CA GLY A 49 4.74 2.48 16.41
C GLY A 49 3.72 3.28 15.60
N ALA A 50 3.98 4.55 15.32
CA ALA A 50 3.16 5.33 14.39
C ALA A 50 3.45 4.94 12.93
N ASP A 51 2.42 5.02 12.09
CA ASP A 51 2.55 4.85 10.65
C ASP A 51 3.19 6.09 10.01
N LEU A 52 4.11 5.87 9.08
CA LEU A 52 4.67 6.92 8.23
C LEU A 52 3.87 6.95 6.92
N THR A 53 3.16 8.05 6.67
CA THR A 53 2.27 8.19 5.51
C THR A 53 2.52 9.51 4.78
N ILE A 54 2.16 9.54 3.50
CA ILE A 54 2.13 10.74 2.67
C ILE A 54 0.76 10.84 1.99
N PRO A 55 0.30 12.04 1.61
CA PRO A 55 -0.83 12.18 0.71
C PRO A 55 -0.59 11.41 -0.58
N ARG A 56 -1.62 10.74 -1.12
CA ARG A 56 -1.49 9.95 -2.36
C ARG A 56 -0.98 10.80 -3.54
N GLY A 57 -1.38 12.07 -3.62
CA GLY A 57 -0.95 12.99 -4.67
C GLY A 57 0.53 13.39 -4.59
N ASP A 58 1.19 13.13 -3.46
CA ASP A 58 2.62 13.43 -3.26
C ASP A 58 3.51 12.20 -3.54
N ALA A 59 2.91 11.07 -3.93
CA ALA A 59 3.67 9.90 -4.35
C ALA A 59 4.48 10.21 -5.62
N ALA A 60 5.69 9.67 -5.69
CA ALA A 60 6.58 9.92 -6.81
C ALA A 60 5.99 9.35 -8.11
N GLN A 61 6.23 10.04 -9.22
CA GLN A 61 5.87 9.47 -10.52
C GLN A 61 6.72 8.24 -10.79
N LEU A 62 6.03 7.17 -11.21
CA LEU A 62 6.66 5.91 -11.55
C LEU A 62 6.99 5.86 -13.05
N PRO A 63 8.01 5.10 -13.47
CA PRO A 63 8.24 4.80 -14.87
C PRO A 63 7.01 4.19 -15.55
N GLU A 64 6.94 4.32 -16.88
CA GLU A 64 5.87 3.69 -17.66
C GLU A 64 5.82 2.17 -17.40
N GLY A 65 4.59 1.64 -17.26
CA GLY A 65 4.36 0.22 -16.97
C GLY A 65 4.61 -0.20 -15.52
N THR A 66 4.84 0.76 -14.61
CA THR A 66 4.94 0.48 -13.17
C THR A 66 3.86 1.22 -12.39
N HIS A 67 3.35 0.57 -11.34
CA HIS A 67 2.22 1.05 -10.55
C HIS A 67 2.48 0.86 -9.06
N TYR A 68 1.94 1.74 -8.24
CA TYR A 68 1.93 1.50 -6.80
C TYR A 68 0.92 0.41 -6.47
N ARG A 69 1.27 -0.47 -5.52
CA ARG A 69 0.37 -1.51 -5.03
C ARG A 69 -1.01 -0.97 -4.63
N PHE A 70 -1.07 0.19 -3.97
CA PHE A 70 -2.35 0.77 -3.55
C PHE A 70 -3.25 1.21 -4.71
N GLU A 71 -2.70 1.43 -5.91
CA GLU A 71 -3.46 1.74 -7.12
C GLU A 71 -4.04 0.47 -7.74
N LEU A 72 -3.38 -0.67 -7.53
CA LEU A 72 -3.79 -1.96 -8.08
C LEU A 72 -4.80 -2.71 -7.20
N LEU A 73 -4.78 -2.49 -5.88
CA LEU A 73 -5.73 -3.14 -4.98
C LEU A 73 -7.18 -2.78 -5.36
N GLY A 74 -8.02 -3.80 -5.49
CA GLY A 74 -9.42 -3.66 -5.87
C GLY A 74 -9.69 -3.64 -7.37
N LEU A 75 -8.67 -3.59 -8.23
CA LEU A 75 -8.88 -3.70 -9.68
C LEU A 75 -9.50 -5.04 -10.04
N ARG A 76 -10.40 -5.02 -11.03
CA ARG A 76 -11.01 -6.21 -11.63
C ARG A 76 -10.00 -6.88 -12.54
N VAL A 77 -9.81 -8.18 -12.38
CA VAL A 77 -8.85 -8.97 -13.17
C VAL A 77 -9.61 -9.79 -14.20
N VAL A 78 -9.27 -9.59 -15.47
CA VAL A 78 -9.90 -10.27 -16.61
C VAL A 78 -8.84 -10.94 -17.48
N THR A 79 -9.14 -12.10 -18.04
CA THR A 79 -8.23 -12.73 -19.00
C THR A 79 -8.30 -12.03 -20.36
N ARG A 80 -7.33 -12.28 -21.24
CA ARG A 80 -7.38 -11.85 -22.66
C ARG A 80 -8.67 -12.26 -23.39
N ALA A 81 -9.30 -13.36 -22.97
CA ALA A 81 -10.57 -13.84 -23.52
C ALA A 81 -11.81 -13.15 -22.92
N GLY A 82 -11.63 -12.18 -22.03
CA GLY A 82 -12.70 -11.44 -21.35
C GLY A 82 -13.31 -12.16 -20.15
N LEU A 83 -12.70 -13.26 -19.68
CA LEU A 83 -13.18 -13.99 -18.51
C LEU A 83 -12.75 -13.29 -17.24
N GLU A 84 -13.70 -12.92 -16.39
CA GLU A 84 -13.41 -12.35 -15.08
C GLU A 84 -12.89 -13.41 -14.11
N LEU A 85 -11.74 -13.13 -13.49
CA LEU A 85 -11.13 -13.94 -12.45
C LEU A 85 -11.55 -13.49 -11.05
N GLY A 86 -11.76 -12.19 -10.87
CA GLY A 86 -12.15 -11.58 -9.60
C GLY A 86 -11.53 -10.20 -9.44
N THR A 87 -11.22 -9.82 -8.20
CA THR A 87 -10.57 -8.54 -7.87
C THR A 87 -9.25 -8.77 -7.16
N ILE A 88 -8.29 -7.86 -7.36
CA ILE A 88 -7.01 -7.90 -6.64
C ILE A 88 -7.27 -7.64 -5.16
N ALA A 89 -7.05 -8.66 -4.33
CA ALA A 89 -7.23 -8.63 -2.90
C ALA A 89 -5.92 -8.30 -2.16
N ASP A 90 -4.79 -8.73 -2.72
CA ASP A 90 -3.49 -8.49 -2.12
C ASP A 90 -2.35 -8.56 -3.15
N ILE A 91 -1.17 -8.05 -2.81
CA ILE A 91 0.07 -8.20 -3.59
C ILE A 91 1.24 -8.40 -2.63
N PHE A 92 2.04 -9.46 -2.76
CA PHE A 92 3.19 -9.68 -1.87
C PHE A 92 4.44 -10.10 -2.63
N SER A 93 5.60 -9.75 -2.10
CA SER A 93 6.89 -10.08 -2.69
C SER A 93 7.38 -11.45 -2.23
N THR A 94 7.82 -12.29 -3.17
CA THR A 94 8.45 -13.60 -2.87
C THR A 94 9.98 -13.54 -2.81
N GLY A 95 10.55 -12.36 -2.99
CA GLY A 95 11.99 -12.12 -3.16
C GLY A 95 12.47 -12.20 -4.62
N ALA A 96 11.83 -13.03 -5.45
CA ALA A 96 12.09 -13.10 -6.89
C ALA A 96 11.14 -12.22 -7.70
N ASN A 97 9.83 -12.41 -7.52
CA ASN A 97 8.79 -11.60 -8.16
C ASN A 97 7.66 -11.30 -7.17
N ASP A 98 6.91 -10.24 -7.45
CA ASP A 98 5.65 -9.97 -6.75
C ASP A 98 4.56 -10.94 -7.22
N VAL A 99 3.67 -11.31 -6.32
CA VAL A 99 2.52 -12.18 -6.56
C VAL A 99 1.25 -11.40 -6.25
N ILE A 100 0.36 -11.34 -7.24
CA ILE A 100 -0.95 -10.71 -7.19
C ILE A 100 -1.96 -11.78 -6.74
N VAL A 101 -2.66 -11.52 -5.65
CA VAL A 101 -3.71 -12.37 -5.11
C VAL A 101 -5.05 -11.88 -5.64
N VAL A 102 -5.67 -12.68 -6.49
CA VAL A 102 -6.99 -12.39 -7.06
C VAL A 102 -8.03 -13.25 -6.37
N ARG A 103 -9.07 -12.63 -5.83
CA ARG A 103 -10.20 -13.34 -5.23
C ARG A 103 -11.44 -13.18 -6.08
N GLY A 104 -12.04 -14.30 -6.43
CA GLY A 104 -13.28 -14.32 -7.20
C GLY A 104 -14.17 -15.51 -6.84
N PRO A 105 -15.24 -15.74 -7.62
CA PRO A 105 -16.27 -16.73 -7.31
C PRO A 105 -15.75 -18.17 -7.35
N ARG A 106 -14.62 -18.42 -8.01
CA ARG A 106 -13.97 -19.74 -8.11
C ARG A 106 -12.87 -19.96 -7.08
N GLY A 107 -12.67 -19.02 -6.15
CA GLY A 107 -11.63 -19.06 -5.14
C GLY A 107 -10.53 -18.03 -5.36
N GLU A 108 -9.34 -18.35 -4.86
CA GLU A 108 -8.16 -17.50 -4.92
C GLU A 108 -7.23 -17.96 -6.05
N THR A 109 -6.73 -16.99 -6.84
CA THR A 109 -5.77 -17.21 -7.92
C THR A 109 -4.52 -16.37 -7.68
N LEU A 110 -3.35 -16.99 -7.75
CA LEU A 110 -2.06 -16.34 -7.50
C LEU A 110 -1.34 -16.08 -8.83
N LEU A 111 -1.32 -14.82 -9.26
CA LEU A 111 -0.70 -14.43 -10.53
C LEU A 111 0.67 -13.78 -10.28
N PRO A 112 1.76 -14.25 -10.90
CA PRO A 112 3.02 -13.55 -10.80
C PRO A 112 2.94 -12.22 -11.57
N SER A 113 3.43 -11.14 -10.97
CA SER A 113 3.47 -9.80 -11.55
C SER A 113 4.61 -9.68 -12.58
N LEU A 114 4.48 -10.43 -13.67
CA LEU A 114 5.42 -10.47 -14.80
C LEU A 114 4.78 -9.85 -16.03
N ALA A 115 5.58 -9.22 -16.89
CA ALA A 115 5.09 -8.64 -18.16
C ALA A 115 4.44 -9.67 -19.11
N SER A 116 4.77 -10.96 -18.96
CA SER A 116 4.12 -12.05 -19.70
C SER A 116 2.73 -12.40 -19.18
N VAL A 117 2.41 -12.03 -17.94
CA VAL A 117 1.15 -12.32 -17.26
C VAL A 117 0.28 -11.08 -17.19
N VAL A 118 0.82 -9.93 -16.78
CA VAL A 118 0.09 -8.66 -16.72
C VAL A 118 0.23 -7.97 -18.06
N LEU A 119 -0.83 -8.02 -18.88
CA LEU A 119 -0.83 -7.50 -20.24
C LEU A 119 -1.12 -6.00 -20.29
N SER A 120 -2.05 -5.53 -19.45
CA SER A 120 -2.36 -4.11 -19.33
C SER A 120 -3.02 -3.80 -17.99
N VAL A 121 -2.83 -2.57 -17.53
CA VAL A 121 -3.48 -2.00 -16.34
C VAL A 121 -4.16 -0.70 -16.76
N ASP A 122 -5.47 -0.63 -16.53
CA ASP A 122 -6.28 0.56 -16.76
C ASP A 122 -6.86 1.03 -15.43
N LEU A 123 -6.21 2.02 -14.83
CA LEU A 123 -6.60 2.58 -13.53
C LEU A 123 -7.91 3.37 -13.61
N GLU A 124 -8.24 3.94 -14.78
CA GLU A 124 -9.48 4.70 -14.96
C GLU A 124 -10.68 3.76 -15.01
N ARG A 125 -10.54 2.64 -15.73
CA ARG A 125 -11.59 1.61 -15.82
C ARG A 125 -11.61 0.65 -14.64
N GLY A 126 -10.58 0.68 -13.80
CA GLY A 126 -10.47 -0.20 -12.64
C GLY A 126 -10.18 -1.66 -13.05
N GLU A 127 -9.40 -1.88 -14.11
CA GLU A 127 -9.25 -3.19 -14.76
C GLU A 127 -7.78 -3.57 -15.02
N MET A 128 -7.45 -4.84 -14.82
CA MET A 128 -6.18 -5.45 -15.19
C MET A 128 -6.44 -6.63 -16.12
N VAL A 129 -5.83 -6.61 -17.30
CA VAL A 129 -5.92 -7.71 -18.27
C VAL A 129 -4.71 -8.63 -18.11
N VAL A 130 -4.97 -9.93 -17.98
CA VAL A 130 -3.93 -10.94 -17.75
C VAL A 130 -3.96 -12.09 -18.75
N GLU A 131 -2.79 -12.73 -18.91
CA GLU A 131 -2.63 -14.04 -19.53
C GLU A 131 -2.30 -15.05 -18.43
N VAL A 132 -3.13 -16.07 -18.24
CA VAL A 132 -2.91 -17.06 -17.19
C VAL A 132 -1.90 -18.09 -17.67
N PRO A 133 -0.78 -18.31 -16.96
CA PRO A 133 0.19 -19.34 -17.33
C PRO A 133 -0.44 -20.74 -17.36
N PRO A 134 0.00 -21.63 -18.27
CA PRO A 134 -0.38 -23.05 -18.24
C PRO A 134 -0.04 -23.67 -16.87
N GLY A 135 -0.95 -24.48 -16.32
CA GLY A 135 -0.76 -25.18 -15.04
C GLY A 135 -1.18 -24.42 -13.77
N LEU A 136 -1.67 -23.18 -13.87
CA LEU A 136 -2.16 -22.42 -12.71
C LEU A 136 -3.66 -22.65 -12.41
N ASN A 137 -4.42 -23.13 -13.41
CA ASN A 137 -5.86 -23.38 -13.34
C ASN A 137 -6.23 -24.84 -13.69
N GLU A 138 -5.28 -25.78 -13.58
CA GLU A 138 -5.54 -27.22 -13.77
C GLU A 138 -6.04 -27.90 -12.48
#